data_AF-A0A1F8EWQ3-F1
#
_entry.id   AF-A0A1F8EWQ3-F1
#
_cell.length_a   1.000
_cell.length_b   1.000
_cell.length_c   1.000
_cell.angle_alpha   90.00
_cell.angle_beta   90.00
_cell.angle_gamma   90.00
#
_symmetry.space_group_name_H-M   'P 1'
#
loop_
_entity.id
_entity.type
_entity.pdbx_description
1 polymer ?
#
loop_
_entity_poly.entity_id
_entity_poly.type
_entity_poly.pdbx_seq_one_letter_code
_entity_poly.pdbx_strand_id
1 'polypeptide(L)' 'MQNQAKKKIILEHGGRSYKAYFENDPGSCGVGRTRKEAIAALYTYEIGKLILDNPEQFGFEIVDNT' A
#
# COMPACT_ATOMS: atom_id res chain seq x y z
N MET A 1 15.35 2.96 -20.93
CA MET A 1 15.17 2.90 -19.46
C MET A 1 14.69 1.49 -19.14
N GLN A 2 15.42 0.74 -18.32
CA GLN A 2 15.06 -0.64 -17.96
C GLN A 2 13.75 -0.64 -17.15
N ASN A 3 12.75 -1.42 -17.58
CA ASN A 3 11.56 -1.72 -16.79
C ASN A 3 11.97 -2.50 -15.53
N GLN A 4 12.26 -1.79 -14.44
CA GLN A 4 12.17 -2.43 -13.12
C GLN A 4 10.68 -2.62 -12.82
N ALA A 5 10.28 -3.86 -12.54
CA ALA A 5 8.90 -4.16 -12.18
C ALA A 5 8.55 -3.38 -10.90
N LYS A 6 7.57 -2.47 -10.99
CA LYS A 6 7.03 -1.77 -9.82
C LYS A 6 6.38 -2.80 -8.90
N LYS A 7 6.60 -2.67 -7.59
CA LYS A 7 5.94 -3.52 -6.60
C LYS A 7 4.52 -3.01 -6.41
N LYS A 8 3.52 -3.90 -6.39
CA LYS A 8 2.12 -3.47 -6.19
C LYS A 8 1.70 -3.58 -4.74
N ILE A 9 1.09 -2.50 -4.23
CA ILE A 9 0.36 -2.47 -2.97
C ILE A 9 -1.13 -2.50 -3.33
N ILE A 10 -1.82 -3.55 -2.93
CA ILE A 10 -3.26 -3.70 -3.11
C ILE A 10 -3.96 -3.08 -1.89
N LEU A 11 -4.92 -2.20 -2.15
CA LEU A 11 -5.81 -1.63 -1.14
C LEU A 11 -7.21 -2.23 -1.30
N GLU A 12 -7.74 -2.79 -0.23
CA GLU A 12 -9.10 -3.30 -0.14
C GLU A 12 -9.88 -2.52 0.92
N HIS A 13 -11.13 -2.16 0.63
CA HIS A 13 -12.04 -1.56 1.60
C HIS A 13 -13.04 -2.59 2.11
N GLY A 14 -12.94 -2.89 3.41
CA GLY A 14 -13.81 -3.80 4.13
C GLY A 14 -14.71 -3.04 5.10
N GLY A 15 -15.78 -2.43 4.59
CA GLY A 15 -16.81 -1.79 5.40
C GLY A 15 -16.36 -0.51 6.13
N ARG A 16 -15.71 -0.66 7.29
CA ARG A 16 -15.22 0.48 8.13
C ARG A 16 -13.70 0.59 8.18
N SER A 17 -13.00 -0.31 7.49
CA SER A 17 -11.53 -0.33 7.47
C SER A 17 -11.00 -0.56 6.07
N TYR A 18 -9.76 -0.15 5.88
CA TYR A 18 -8.93 -0.45 4.72
C TYR A 18 -7.90 -1.51 5.11
N LYS A 19 -7.64 -2.42 4.19
CA LYS A 19 -6.55 -3.39 4.26
C LYS A 19 -5.59 -3.11 3.11
N ALA A 20 -4.31 -2.99 3.41
CA ALA A 20 -3.24 -2.88 2.42
C ALA A 20 -2.36 -4.13 2.48
N TYR A 21 -1.91 -4.64 1.34
CA TYR A 21 -0.96 -5.77 1.28
C TYR A 21 -0.16 -5.75 -0.03
N PHE A 22 0.95 -6.47 -0.09
CA PHE A 22 1.73 -6.59 -1.33
C PHE A 22 1.14 -7.68 -2.23
N GLU A 23 1.05 -7.43 -3.54
CA GLU A 23 0.53 -8.42 -4.52
C GLU A 23 1.26 -9.78 -4.41
N ASN A 24 2.57 -9.75 -4.22
CA ASN A 24 3.41 -10.95 -4.13
C ASN A 24 3.51 -11.52 -2.70
N ASP A 25 2.98 -10.83 -1.69
CA ASP A 25 2.98 -11.27 -0.29
C ASP A 25 1.72 -10.77 0.43
N PRO A 26 0.55 -11.39 0.17
CA PRO A 26 -0.70 -11.02 0.81
C PRO A 26 -0.75 -11.39 2.31
N GLY A 27 0.20 -12.19 2.80
CA GLY A 27 0.32 -12.56 4.21
C GLY A 27 0.78 -11.37 5.07
N SER A 28 1.61 -10.50 4.51
CA SER A 28 2.00 -9.23 5.13
C SER A 28 0.96 -8.15 4.82
N CYS A 29 0.00 -7.95 5.72
CA CYS A 29 -1.05 -6.94 5.56
C CYS A 29 -1.12 -5.92 6.69
N GLY A 30 -1.39 -4.66 6.33
CA GLY A 30 -1.69 -3.58 7.24
C GLY A 30 -3.18 -3.24 7.22
N VAL A 31 -3.76 -2.92 8.38
CA VAL A 31 -5.17 -2.54 8.51
C VAL A 31 -5.28 -1.18 9.17
N GLY A 32 -6.15 -0.33 8.63
CA GLY A 32 -6.39 1.03 9.13
C GLY A 32 -7.84 1.46 8.92
N ARG A 33 -8.27 2.55 9.56
CA ARG A 33 -9.57 3.17 9.26
C ARG A 33 -9.52 4.00 7.99
N THR A 34 -8.33 4.38 7.57
CA THR A 34 -8.05 5.10 6.33
C THR A 34 -7.05 4.32 5.46
N ARG A 35 -7.03 4.61 4.14
CA ARG A 35 -6.03 4.07 3.21
C ARG A 35 -4.60 4.30 3.70
N LYS A 36 -4.37 5.52 4.22
CA LYS A 36 -3.08 5.93 4.78
C LYS A 36 -2.66 5.07 5.95
N GLU A 37 -3.56 4.84 6.91
CA GLU A 37 -3.27 3.99 8.06
C GLU A 37 -3.02 2.54 7.64
N ALA A 38 -3.74 2.03 6.65
CA ALA A 38 -3.54 0.68 6.14
C ALA A 38 -2.15 0.50 5.51
N ILE A 39 -1.71 1.44 4.66
CA ILE A 39 -0.36 1.41 4.06
C ILE A 39 0.72 1.68 5.12
N ALA A 40 0.46 2.60 6.06
CA ALA A 40 1.32 2.85 7.20
C ALA A 40 1.54 1.59 8.04
N ALA A 41 0.56 0.71 8.18
CA ALA A 41 0.70 -0.53 8.94
C ALA A 41 1.54 -1.61 8.22
N LEU A 42 1.84 -1.45 6.92
CA LEU A 42 2.85 -2.26 6.22
C LEU A 42 4.29 -1.81 6.55
N TYR A 43 4.45 -0.57 7.03
CA TYR A 43 5.73 0.09 7.29
C TYR A 43 5.68 0.84 8.63
N THR A 44 6.44 1.94 8.76
CA THR A 44 6.20 2.95 9.80
C THR A 44 5.17 3.96 9.29
N TYR A 45 4.49 4.67 10.20
CA TYR A 45 3.49 5.67 9.83
C TYR A 45 4.02 6.79 8.93
N GLU A 46 5.25 7.24 9.21
CA GLU A 46 5.91 8.29 8.41
C GLU A 46 6.24 7.79 7.00
N ILE A 47 6.75 6.56 6.87
CA ILE A 47 7.08 5.97 5.57
C ILE A 47 5.81 5.68 4.77
N GLY A 48 4.78 5.09 5.39
CA GLY A 48 3.53 4.79 4.70
C GLY A 48 2.81 6.03 4.17
N LYS A 49 2.92 7.17 4.88
CA LYS A 49 2.48 8.46 4.36
C LYS A 49 3.23 8.84 3.07
N LEU A 50 4.55 8.78 3.08
CA LEU A 50 5.38 9.16 1.93
C LEU A 50 5.14 8.26 0.72
N ILE A 51 4.94 6.96 0.95
CA ILE A 51 4.57 6.00 -0.09
C ILE A 51 3.20 6.33 -0.68
N LEU A 52 2.20 6.67 0.13
CA LEU A 52 0.88 7.05 -0.39
C LEU A 52 0.93 8.36 -1.18
N ASP A 53 1.73 9.33 -0.74
CA ASP A 53 1.84 10.64 -1.40
C ASP A 53 2.68 10.56 -2.69
N ASN A 54 3.65 9.64 -2.77
CA ASN A 54 4.61 9.54 -3.90
C ASN A 54 4.92 8.08 -4.30
N PRO A 55 3.92 7.22 -4.59
CA PRO A 55 4.13 5.78 -4.73
C PRO A 55 5.17 5.43 -5.79
N GLU A 56 5.17 6.14 -6.91
CA GLU A 56 6.13 5.92 -8.01
C GLU A 56 7.57 6.24 -7.62
N GLN A 57 7.83 7.27 -6.80
CA GLN A 57 9.18 7.59 -6.33
C GLN A 57 9.76 6.47 -5.46
N PHE A 58 8.89 5.74 -4.76
CA PHE A 58 9.26 4.60 -3.93
C PHE A 58 9.21 3.26 -4.70
N GLY A 59 8.95 3.29 -6.01
CA GLY A 59 8.86 2.09 -6.85
C GLY A 59 7.61 1.25 -6.62
N PHE A 60 6.55 1.87 -6.10
CA PHE A 60 5.25 1.23 -5.87
C PHE A 60 4.20 1.67 -6.88
N GLU A 61 3.27 0.77 -7.10
CA GLU A 61 1.98 1.03 -7.74
C GLU A 61 0.89 0.69 -6.71
N ILE A 62 0.01 1.65 -6.41
CA ILE A 62 -1.10 1.43 -5.48
C ILE A 62 -2.34 1.08 -6.30
N VAL A 63 -2.84 -0.14 -6.13
CA VAL A 63 -4.03 -0.65 -6.80
C VAL A 63 -5.19 -0.60 -5.83
N ASP A 64 -6.20 0.23 -6.13
CA ASP A 64 -7.45 0.27 -5.39
C ASP A 64 -8.34 -0.88 -5.89
N ASN A 65 -8.52 -1.92 -5.07
CA ASN A 65 -9.28 -3.13 -5.37
C ASN A 65 -10.65 -3.10 -4.66
N THR A 66 -11.28 -1.92 -4.64
CA THR A 66 -12.60 -1.69 -4.05
C THR A 66 -13.76 -2.01 -4.97
#